data_AF-A0A1F9DK59-F1
#
_entry.id   AF-A0A1F9DK59-F1
#
_cell.length_a   1.000
_cell.length_b   1.000
_cell.length_c   1.000
_cell.angle_alpha   90.00
_cell.angle_beta   90.00
_cell.angle_gamma   90.00
#
_symmetry.space_group_name_H-M   'P 1'
#
loop_
_entity.id
_entity.type
_entity.pdbx_description
1 polymer ?
#
loop_
_entity_poly.entity_id
_entity_poly.type
_entity_poly.pdbx_seq_one_letter_code
_entity_poly.pdbx_strand_id
1 'polypeptide(L)'
;MADKIVVDVLTLDSYQCAACQYMLEAVSALPKHIQGMIEYKEWNIKGKEGIGKFLELKGRVLPTICINKELVFESIIPTYEELIQELAKRAPKEIADVLWKEYQKSIQV
;
A
#
# COMPACT_ATOMS: atom_id res chain seq x y z
N MET A 1 -20.63 5.45 5.80
CA MET A 1 -19.61 4.36 5.89
C MET A 1 -18.32 5.02 5.46
N ALA A 2 -17.27 5.02 6.29
CA ALA A 2 -16.05 5.75 5.95
C ALA A 2 -15.38 5.10 4.74
N ASP A 3 -15.31 5.81 3.61
CA ASP A 3 -14.57 5.41 2.40
C ASP A 3 -13.06 5.39 2.69
N LYS A 4 -12.61 4.32 3.35
CA LYS A 4 -11.17 4.09 3.60
C LYS A 4 -10.51 3.54 2.35
N ILE A 5 -9.25 3.92 2.14
CA ILE A 5 -8.46 3.41 1.02
C ILE A 5 -7.98 2.01 1.35
N VAL A 6 -8.29 1.04 0.51
CA VAL A 6 -7.83 -0.34 0.70
C VAL A 6 -6.45 -0.50 0.07
N VAL A 7 -5.48 -0.97 0.85
CA VAL A 7 -4.11 -1.21 0.42
C VAL A 7 -3.78 -2.69 0.59
N ASP A 8 -3.77 -3.44 -0.51
CA ASP A 8 -3.44 -4.86 -0.48
C ASP A 8 -1.97 -5.05 -0.82
N VAL A 9 -1.20 -5.66 0.10
CA VAL A 9 0.23 -5.94 -0.10
C VAL A 9 0.38 -7.43 -0.39
N LEU A 10 0.67 -7.77 -1.64
CA LEU A 10 0.88 -9.13 -2.11
C LEU A 10 2.34 -9.52 -1.89
N THR A 11 2.58 -10.49 -1.02
CA THR A 11 3.92 -10.97 -0.68
C THR A 11 4.03 -12.48 -0.87
N LEU A 12 5.24 -12.96 -1.15
CA LEU A 12 5.53 -14.40 -1.11
C LEU A 12 5.75 -14.86 0.32
N ASP A 13 6.56 -14.13 1.08
CA ASP A 13 6.86 -14.41 2.48
C ASP A 13 7.52 -13.18 3.13
N SER A 14 6.77 -12.40 3.92
CA SER A 14 7.34 -11.24 4.64
C SER A 14 8.38 -11.62 5.69
N TYR A 15 8.29 -12.84 6.25
CA TYR A 15 9.19 -13.26 7.33
C TYR A 15 10.59 -13.62 6.83
N GLN A 16 10.70 -14.23 5.66
CA GLN A 16 11.95 -14.73 5.08
C GLN A 16 12.45 -13.89 3.90
N CYS A 17 11.62 -13.05 3.30
CA CYS A 17 12.01 -12.18 2.18
C CYS A 17 12.15 -10.73 2.63
N ALA A 18 13.39 -10.22 2.64
CA ALA A 18 13.69 -8.83 3.00
C ALA A 18 12.90 -7.81 2.17
N ALA A 19 12.77 -8.03 0.86
CA ALA A 19 12.01 -7.12 -0.01
C ALA A 19 10.51 -7.06 0.33
N CYS A 20 9.92 -8.20 0.70
CA CYS A 20 8.52 -8.26 1.15
C CYS A 20 8.35 -7.52 2.48
N GLN A 21 9.30 -7.69 3.41
CA GLN A 21 9.31 -6.98 4.68
C GLN A 21 9.37 -5.47 4.49
N TYR A 22 10.29 -4.96 3.66
CA TYR A 22 10.39 -3.53 3.37
C TYR A 22 9.12 -2.95 2.77
N MET A 23 8.43 -3.71 1.92
CA MET A 23 7.17 -3.28 1.31
C MET A 23 6.05 -3.17 2.34
N LEU A 24 5.97 -4.12 3.29
CA LEU A 24 5.01 -4.05 4.39
C LEU A 24 5.34 -2.88 5.34
N GLU A 25 6.62 -2.69 5.65
CA GLU A 25 7.09 -1.57 6.46
C GLU A 25 6.81 -0.23 5.82
N ALA A 26 6.90 -0.07 4.50
CA ALA A 26 6.56 1.18 3.82
C ALA A 26 5.13 1.64 4.13
N VAL A 27 4.18 0.70 4.20
CA VAL A 27 2.78 0.98 4.55
C VAL A 27 2.59 1.11 6.06
N SER A 28 3.24 0.26 6.86
CA SER A 28 3.16 0.30 8.32
C SER A 28 3.89 1.51 8.95
N ALA A 29 4.84 2.12 8.24
CA ALA A 29 5.56 3.31 8.66
C ALA A 29 4.75 4.60 8.45
N LEU A 30 3.60 4.51 7.76
CA LEU A 30 2.70 5.64 7.62
C LEU A 30 2.23 6.16 8.99
N PRO A 31 2.10 7.47 9.16
CA PRO A 31 1.70 8.06 10.42
C PRO A 31 0.28 7.62 10.82
N LYS A 32 0.03 7.52 12.14
CA LYS A 32 -1.22 6.99 12.70
C LYS A 32 -2.50 7.64 12.16
N HIS A 33 -2.44 8.93 11.81
CA HIS A 33 -3.58 9.64 11.24
C HIS A 33 -3.93 9.14 9.83
N ILE A 34 -2.92 8.80 9.01
CA ILE A 34 -3.12 8.15 7.70
C ILE A 34 -3.59 6.71 7.90
N GLN A 35 -2.98 5.97 8.83
CA GLN A 35 -3.42 4.60 9.17
C GLN A 35 -4.88 4.52 9.63
N GLY A 36 -5.44 5.60 10.19
CA GLY A 36 -6.87 5.67 10.50
C GLY A 36 -7.77 5.76 9.26
N MET A 37 -7.23 6.26 8.14
CA MET A 37 -7.92 6.52 6.87
C MET A 37 -7.69 5.43 5.82
N ILE A 38 -6.66 4.60 5.98
CA ILE A 38 -6.36 3.48 5.09
C ILE A 38 -6.61 2.15 5.80
N GLU A 39 -6.94 1.12 5.05
CA GLU A 39 -7.01 -0.25 5.51
C GLU A 39 -6.01 -1.07 4.71
N TYR A 40 -4.88 -1.39 5.32
CA TYR A 40 -3.87 -2.21 4.66
C TYR A 40 -3.92 -3.65 5.14
N LYS A 41 -3.71 -4.59 4.22
CA LYS A 41 -3.66 -6.01 4.54
C LYS A 41 -2.58 -6.70 3.72
N GLU A 42 -1.78 -7.52 4.40
CA GLU A 42 -0.86 -8.42 3.74
C GLU A 42 -1.58 -9.68 3.25
N TRP A 43 -1.28 -10.08 2.02
CA TRP A 43 -1.74 -11.31 1.40
C TRP A 43 -0.55 -12.18 1.00
N ASN A 44 -0.25 -13.16 1.86
CA ASN A 44 0.80 -14.12 1.60
C ASN A 44 0.33 -15.20 0.61
N ILE A 45 0.97 -15.27 -0.56
CA ILE A 45 0.60 -16.21 -1.64
C ILE A 45 1.01 -17.67 -1.37
N LYS A 46 1.64 -17.99 -0.24
CA LYS A 46 1.74 -19.39 0.25
C LYS A 46 0.38 -19.90 0.74
N GLY A 47 -0.50 -19.00 1.19
CA GLY A 47 -1.85 -19.32 1.63
C GLY A 47 -2.86 -19.31 0.48
N LYS A 48 -3.92 -20.12 0.59
CA LYS A 48 -5.02 -20.16 -0.39
C LYS A 48 -5.66 -18.78 -0.60
N GLU A 49 -5.79 -18.00 0.47
CA GLU A 49 -6.34 -16.64 0.41
C GLU A 49 -5.46 -15.68 -0.40
N GLY A 50 -4.14 -15.71 -0.19
CA GLY A 50 -3.21 -14.86 -0.93
C GLY A 50 -3.13 -15.24 -2.40
N ILE A 51 -3.18 -16.53 -2.73
CA ILE A 51 -3.26 -17.00 -4.13
C ILE A 51 -4.54 -16.48 -4.80
N GLY A 52 -5.68 -16.59 -4.11
CA GLY A 52 -6.95 -16.07 -4.60
C GLY A 52 -6.89 -14.56 -4.88
N LYS A 53 -6.29 -13.79 -3.96
CA LYS A 53 -6.11 -12.35 -4.12
C LYS A 53 -5.13 -11.97 -5.21
N PHE A 54 -4.01 -12.69 -5.34
CA PHE A 54 -3.03 -12.48 -6.40
C PHE A 54 -3.67 -12.66 -7.79
N LEU A 55 -4.50 -13.70 -7.95
CA LEU A 55 -5.25 -13.94 -9.18
C LEU A 55 -6.36 -12.90 -9.41
N GLU A 56 -7.10 -12.52 -8.37
CA GLU A 56 -8.16 -11.48 -8.44
C GLU A 56 -7.60 -10.13 -8.90
N LEU A 57 -6.45 -9.74 -8.34
CA LEU A 57 -5.76 -8.48 -8.62
C LEU A 57 -4.89 -8.54 -9.89
N LYS A 58 -4.85 -9.70 -10.57
CA LYS A 58 -4.03 -9.94 -11.76
C LYS A 58 -2.55 -9.62 -11.55
N GLY A 59 -2.05 -9.89 -10.34
CA GLY A 59 -0.65 -9.71 -10.01
C GLY A 59 0.25 -10.50 -10.96
N ARG A 60 1.35 -9.89 -11.39
CA ARG A 60 2.33 -10.53 -12.28
C ARG A 60 3.64 -10.86 -11.58
N VAL A 61 4.03 -9.98 -10.67
CA VAL A 61 5.32 -10.04 -9.95
C VAL A 61 5.10 -9.83 -8.45
N LEU A 62 6.08 -10.20 -7.64
CA LEU A 62 6.06 -10.06 -6.18
C LEU A 62 7.39 -9.43 -5.70
N PRO A 63 7.38 -8.63 -4.63
CA PRO A 63 6.19 -8.17 -3.90
C PRO A 63 5.45 -7.07 -4.68
N THR A 64 4.14 -6.95 -4.48
CA THR A 64 3.30 -5.96 -5.20
C THR A 64 2.34 -5.25 -4.25
N ILE A 65 2.21 -3.93 -4.37
CA ILE A 65 1.20 -3.14 -3.66
C ILE A 65 0.06 -2.79 -4.62
N CYS A 66 -1.14 -3.11 -4.18
CA CYS A 66 -2.37 -2.67 -4.81
C CYS A 66 -3.08 -1.63 -3.95
N ILE A 67 -3.60 -0.59 -4.59
CA ILE A 67 -4.39 0.46 -3.94
C ILE A 67 -5.77 0.47 -4.62
N ASN A 68 -6.85 0.30 -3.85
CA ASN A 68 -8.22 0.21 -4.37
C ASN A 68 -8.38 -0.83 -5.51
N LYS A 69 -7.72 -1.99 -5.36
CA LYS A 69 -7.67 -3.09 -6.35
C LYS A 69 -6.91 -2.79 -7.65
N GLU A 70 -6.17 -1.69 -7.71
CA GLU A 70 -5.30 -1.36 -8.83
C GLU A 70 -3.85 -1.67 -8.49
N LEU A 71 -3.10 -2.27 -9.42
CA LEU A 71 -1.66 -2.49 -9.30
C LEU A 71 -0.94 -1.15 -9.39
N VAL A 72 -0.26 -0.74 -8.32
CA VAL A 72 0.45 0.55 -8.27
C VAL A 72 1.96 0.34 -8.25
N PHE A 73 2.44 -0.57 -7.40
CA PHE A 73 3.86 -0.86 -7.28
C PHE A 73 4.09 -2.34 -7.50
N GLU A 74 4.71 -2.69 -8.63
CA GLU A 74 4.96 -4.07 -9.05
C GLU A 74 6.46 -4.38 -8.94
N SER A 75 6.87 -5.16 -7.95
CA SER A 75 8.29 -5.50 -7.68
C SER A 75 9.20 -4.28 -7.45
N ILE A 76 8.63 -3.14 -7.07
CA ILE A 76 9.34 -1.89 -6.79
C ILE A 76 8.92 -1.44 -5.39
N ILE A 77 9.87 -1.23 -4.50
CA ILE A 77 9.60 -0.75 -3.14
C ILE A 77 9.41 0.78 -3.23
N PRO A 78 8.21 1.31 -2.92
CA PRO A 78 7.98 2.74 -2.98
C PRO A 78 8.70 3.48 -1.85
N THR A 79 9.02 4.74 -2.10
CA THR A 79 9.40 5.67 -1.03
C THR A 79 8.15 6.17 -0.29
N TYR A 80 8.34 6.79 0.87
CA TYR A 80 7.25 7.42 1.62
C TYR A 80 6.48 8.44 0.78
N GLU A 81 7.19 9.26 0.02
CA GLU A 81 6.63 10.30 -0.84
C GLU A 81 5.79 9.71 -1.98
N GLU A 82 6.33 8.71 -2.69
CA GLU A 82 5.62 8.04 -3.79
C GLU A 82 4.36 7.32 -3.28
N LEU A 83 4.46 6.66 -2.13
CA LEU A 83 3.33 5.98 -1.52
C LEU A 83 2.21 6.96 -1.17
N ILE A 84 2.53 8.07 -0.49
CA ILE A 84 1.54 9.10 -0.15
C ILE A 84 0.95 9.73 -1.41
N GLN A 85 1.77 9.99 -2.43
CA GLN A 85 1.30 10.58 -3.67
C GLN A 85 0.30 9.67 -4.39
N GLU A 86 0.61 8.38 -4.52
CA GLU A 86 -0.27 7.41 -5.19
C GLU A 86 -1.55 7.14 -4.39
N LEU A 87 -1.47 7.16 -3.04
CA LEU A 87 -2.63 7.16 -2.16
C LEU A 87 -3.48 8.42 -2.40
N ALA A 88 -2.89 9.61 -2.38
CA ALA A 88 -3.61 10.88 -2.50
C ALA A 88 -4.34 11.03 -3.85
N LYS A 89 -3.72 10.54 -4.93
CA LYS A 89 -4.32 10.52 -6.28
C LYS A 89 -5.57 9.65 -6.36
N ARG A 90 -5.62 8.55 -5.60
CA ARG A 90 -6.72 7.55 -5.61
C ARG A 90 -7.66 7.68 -4.42
N ALA A 91 -7.35 8.57 -3.49
CA ALA A 91 -8.14 8.86 -2.31
C ALA A 91 -9.38 9.70 -2.65
N PRO A 92 -10.47 9.58 -1.89
CA PRO A 92 -11.57 10.54 -1.94
C PRO A 92 -11.08 11.92 -1.49
N LYS A 93 -11.77 12.97 -1.96
CA LYS A 93 -11.34 14.38 -1.82
C LYS A 93 -10.96 14.79 -0.39
N GLU A 94 -11.67 14.27 0.61
CA GLU A 94 -11.43 14.55 2.04
C GLU A 94 -10.10 13.94 2.54
N ILE A 95 -9.80 12.70 2.15
CA ILE A 95 -8.56 12.01 2.54
C ILE A 95 -7.38 12.55 1.70
N ALA A 96 -7.63 12.83 0.42
CA ALA A 96 -6.63 13.40 -0.48
C ALA A 96 -6.04 14.70 0.07
N ASP A 97 -6.86 15.61 0.60
CA ASP A 97 -6.38 16.89 1.16
C ASP A 97 -5.41 16.68 2.34
N VAL A 98 -5.68 15.69 3.19
CA VAL A 98 -4.79 15.32 4.31
C VAL A 98 -3.48 14.73 3.80
N LEU A 99 -3.56 13.81 2.83
CA LEU A 99 -2.38 13.17 2.23
C LEU A 99 -1.50 14.18 1.49
N TRP A 100 -2.09 15.13 0.75
CA TRP A 100 -1.35 16.20 0.07
C TRP A 100 -0.64 17.13 1.06
N LYS A 101 -1.29 17.47 2.19
CA LYS A 101 -0.64 18.22 3.27
C LYS A 101 0.54 17.48 3.86
N GLU A 102 0.43 16.17 4.05
CA GLU A 102 1.53 15.36 4.59
C GLU A 102 2.68 15.21 3.58
N TYR A 103 2.36 15.01 2.30
CA TYR A 103 3.33 15.01 1.21
C TYR A 103 4.13 16.32 1.16
N GLN A 104 3.44 17.47 1.26
CA GLN A 104 4.09 18.78 1.27
C GLN A 104 5.04 18.97 2.46
N LYS A 105 4.68 18.49 3.66
CA LYS A 105 5.58 18.53 4.82
C LYS A 105 6.84 17.71 4.61
N SER A 106 6.72 16.56 3.94
CA SER A 106 7.86 15.68 3.66
C SER A 106 8.88 16.31 2.72
N ILE A 107 8.43 17.16 1.78
CA ILE A 107 9.28 17.85 0.80
C ILE A 107 9.91 19.15 1.35
N GLN A 108 9.32 19.73 2.40
CA GLN A 108 9.79 20.99 2.98
C GLN A 108 10.97 20.85 3.96
N VAL A 109 11.56 19.66 4.09
CA VAL A 109 12.73 19.37 4.94
C VAL A 109 14.04 19.56 4.19
#